data_AF-A0A844DDG0-F1
#
_entry.id   AF-A0A844DDG0-F1
#
_cell.length_a   1.000
_cell.length_b   1.000
_cell.length_c   1.000
_cell.angle_alpha   90.00
_cell.angle_beta   90.00
_cell.angle_gamma   90.00
#
_symmetry.space_group_name_H-M   'P 1'
#
loop_
_entity.id
_entity.type
_entity.pdbx_description
1 polymer ?
#
loop_
_entity_poly.entity_id
_entity_poly.type
_entity_poly.pdbx_seq_one_letter_code
_entity_poly.pdbx_strand_id
1 'polypeptide(L)' 'MSDKHGNHAAFFVRQGMNGFYVMDQWKGANKLHISERFLASRGKSKDGTFKNPSNNADAFFVIEH' A
#
# COMPACT_ATOMS: atom_id res chain seq x y z
N MET A 1 12.63 -18.86 8.45
CA MET A 1 11.70 -18.20 7.51
C MET A 1 11.36 -16.85 8.10
N SER A 2 11.85 -15.75 7.54
CA SER A 2 11.52 -14.41 8.05
C SER A 2 10.15 -14.04 7.48
N ASP A 3 9.16 -13.95 8.36
CA ASP A 3 7.85 -13.40 8.04
C ASP A 3 8.06 -12.02 7.40
N LYS A 4 7.67 -11.87 6.13
CA LYS A 4 7.82 -10.62 5.39
C LYS A 4 6.89 -9.56 6.01
N HIS A 5 7.39 -8.88 7.04
CA HIS A 5 6.76 -7.70 7.62
C HIS A 5 6.75 -6.59 6.55
N GLY A 6 5.62 -6.41 5.85
CA GLY A 6 5.49 -5.43 4.76
C GLY A 6 4.51 -5.80 3.65
N ASN A 7 3.98 -7.03 3.63
CA ASN A 7 2.91 -7.41 2.71
C ASN A 7 1.61 -6.72 3.13
N HIS A 8 0.97 -6.01 2.20
CA HIS A 8 -0.28 -5.29 2.44
C HIS A 8 -1.23 -5.48 1.25
N ALA A 9 -2.49 -5.78 1.54
CA ALA A 9 -3.56 -5.85 0.56
C ALA A 9 -4.64 -4.86 0.96
N ALA A 10 -5.29 -4.26 -0.04
CA ALA A 10 -6.28 -3.22 0.18
C ALA A 10 -7.30 -3.19 -0.96
N PHE A 11 -8.47 -2.61 -0.71
CA PHE A 11 -9.46 -2.35 -1.75
C PHE A 11 -9.14 -1.01 -2.43
N PHE A 12 -8.99 -1.01 -3.75
CA PHE A 12 -8.87 0.21 -4.52
C PHE A 12 -10.19 1.00 -4.49
N VAL A 13 -10.12 2.31 -4.26
CA VAL A 13 -11.30 3.19 -4.23
C VAL A 13 -11.31 4.11 -5.44
N ARG A 14 -10.27 4.94 -5.62
CA ARG A 14 -10.16 5.89 -6.73
C ARG A 14 -8.72 6.33 -6.97
N GLN A 15 -8.42 6.75 -8.19
CA GLN A 15 -7.15 7.39 -8.53
C GLN A 15 -7.10 8.83 -7.98
N GLY A 16 -5.91 9.30 -7.60
CA GLY A 16 -5.64 10.69 -7.28
C GLY A 16 -4.43 11.21 -8.04
N MET A 17 -4.08 12.48 -7.83
CA MET A 17 -2.86 13.03 -8.41
C MET A 17 -1.63 12.41 -7.71
N ASN A 18 -0.76 11.75 -8.47
CA ASN A 18 0.45 11.07 -7.98
C ASN A 18 0.19 9.97 -6.94
N GLY A 19 -0.91 9.21 -7.11
CA GLY A 19 -1.23 8.09 -6.23
C GLY A 19 -2.67 7.62 -6.35
N PHE A 20 -3.16 6.90 -5.34
CA PHE A 20 -4.56 6.47 -5.28
C PHE A 20 -5.03 6.31 -3.84
N TYR A 21 -6.36 6.29 -3.68
CA TYR A 21 -7.03 6.02 -2.42
C TYR A 21 -7.37 4.54 -2.30
N VAL A 22 -7.18 4.01 -1.08
CA VAL A 22 -7.55 2.65 -0.73
C VAL A 22 -8.42 2.62 0.52
N MET A 23 -9.24 1.59 0.64
CA MET A 23 -9.86 1.17 1.88
C MET A 23 -9.10 -0.04 2.45
N ASP A 24 -8.60 0.11 3.67
CA ASP A 24 -7.83 -0.94 4.34
C ASP A 24 -7.91 -0.88 5.87
N GLN A 25 -7.35 -1.91 6.50
CA GLN A 25 -7.14 -2.02 7.94
C GLN A 25 -5.84 -2.79 8.22
N TRP A 26 -5.19 -2.48 9.34
CA TRP A 26 -4.09 -3.27 9.90
C TRP A 26 -4.13 -3.19 11.42
N LYS A 27 -3.39 -4.06 12.11
CA LYS A 27 -3.24 -3.99 13.56
C LYS A 27 -2.33 -2.82 13.94
N GLY A 28 -2.90 -1.75 14.48
CA GLY A 28 -2.14 -0.60 14.96
C GLY A 28 -3.00 0.36 15.78
N ALA A 29 -2.40 1.02 16.77
CA ALA A 29 -3.11 1.95 17.65
C ALA A 29 -3.71 3.15 16.88
N ASN A 30 -3.17 3.47 15.71
CA ASN A 30 -3.61 4.54 14.83
C ASN A 30 -4.60 4.08 13.74
N LYS A 31 -5.00 2.81 13.70
CA LYS A 31 -5.91 2.24 12.69
C LYS A 31 -6.95 1.35 13.37
N LEU A 32 -7.82 1.97 14.16
CA LEU A 32 -8.87 1.29 14.93
C LEU A 32 -10.03 0.80 14.05
N HIS A 33 -10.22 1.42 12.88
CA HIS A 33 -11.32 1.13 11.96
C HIS A 33 -10.83 1.03 10.52
N ILE A 34 -11.58 0.27 9.71
CA ILE A 34 -11.50 0.33 8.26
C ILE A 34 -11.74 1.78 7.85
N SER A 35 -10.82 2.34 7.09
CA SER A 35 -10.86 3.75 6.71
C SER A 35 -10.10 3.98 5.43
N GLU A 36 -10.55 5.00 4.70
CA GLU A 36 -9.89 5.43 3.47
C GLU A 36 -8.55 6.08 3.82
N ARG A 37 -7.52 5.81 2.99
CA ARG A 37 -6.28 6.58 3.02
C ARG A 37 -5.70 6.76 1.63
N PHE A 38 -4.95 7.83 1.45
CA PHE A 38 -4.19 8.10 0.24
C PHE A 38 -2.82 7.43 0.29
N LEU A 39 -2.46 6.74 -0.79
CA LEU A 39 -1.14 6.20 -1.05
C LEU A 39 -0.49 7.02 -2.15
N ALA A 40 0.63 7.67 -1.84
CA ALA A 40 1.42 8.41 -2.83
C ALA A 40 2.35 7.48 -3.61
N SER A 41 2.53 7.76 -4.90
CA SER A 41 3.59 7.17 -5.73
C SER A 41 4.95 7.71 -5.26
N ARG A 42 5.90 6.80 -5.04
CA ARG A 42 7.24 7.10 -4.51
C ARG A 42 8.36 6.50 -5.35
N GLY A 43 8.02 5.83 -6.44
CA GLY A 43 8.94 5.17 -7.36
C GLY A 43 9.55 3.90 -6.78
N LYS A 44 10.54 3.40 -7.52
CA LYS A 44 11.37 2.23 -7.18
C LYS A 44 12.81 2.68 -6.91
N SER A 45 13.47 1.97 -6.01
CA SER A 45 14.92 2.04 -5.83
C SER A 45 15.62 1.49 -7.08
N LYS A 46 16.92 1.80 -7.23
CA LYS A 46 17.73 1.35 -8.38
C LYS A 46 17.82 -0.18 -8.50
N ASP A 47 17.69 -0.89 -7.39
CA ASP A 47 17.68 -2.35 -7.30
C ASP A 47 16.29 -2.96 -7.56
N GLY A 48 15.30 -2.15 -7.93
CA GLY A 48 13.93 -2.58 -8.21
C GLY A 48 13.04 -2.72 -6.97
N THR A 49 13.58 -2.52 -5.76
CA THR A 49 12.80 -2.57 -4.53
C THR A 49 11.92 -1.33 -4.35
N PHE A 50 10.82 -1.45 -3.63
CA PHE A 50 9.96 -0.31 -3.30
C PHE A 50 10.31 0.22 -1.92
N LYS A 51 10.57 1.54 -1.82
CA LYS A 51 10.71 2.20 -0.53
C LYS A 51 9.36 2.20 0.19
N ASN A 52 9.31 1.63 1.40
CA ASN A 52 8.11 1.53 2.24
C ASN A 52 6.89 0.99 1.46
N PRO A 53 6.91 -0.29 1.04
CA PRO A 53 5.97 -0.85 0.06
C PRO A 53 4.51 -0.72 0.49
N SER A 54 4.19 -0.95 1.77
CA SER A 54 2.81 -0.81 2.29
C SER A 54 2.25 0.61 2.25
N ASN A 55 3.12 1.61 2.00
CA ASN A 55 2.80 3.04 1.90
C ASN A 55 3.32 3.66 0.58
N ASN A 56 3.50 2.85 -0.46
CA ASN A 56 3.94 3.29 -1.78
C ASN A 56 2.94 2.77 -2.82
N ALA A 57 2.25 3.67 -3.50
CA ALA A 57 1.28 3.32 -4.52
C ALA A 57 1.86 2.39 -5.60
N ASP A 58 3.11 2.60 -5.97
CA ASP A 58 3.75 1.87 -7.07
C ASP A 58 4.04 0.40 -6.71
N ALA A 59 3.94 0.03 -5.43
CA ALA A 59 4.15 -1.32 -4.93
C ALA A 59 2.89 -2.20 -4.96
N PHE A 60 1.74 -1.65 -5.33
CA PHE A 60 0.47 -2.38 -5.39
C PHE A 60 0.20 -2.86 -6.82
N PHE A 61 -0.37 -4.06 -6.91
CA PHE A 61 -0.76 -4.70 -8.16
C PHE A 61 -2.18 -5.27 -7.99
N VAL A 62 -2.88 -5.45 -9.11
CA VAL A 62 -4.16 -6.17 -9.10
C VAL A 62 -3.88 -7.64 -8.76
N ILE A 63 -4.66 -8.20 -7.82
CA ILE A 63 -4.58 -9.63 -7.49
C ILE A 63 -5.41 -10.37 -8.54
N GLU A 64 -4.75 -11.21 -9.34
CA GLU A 64 -5.34 -12.02 -10.41
C GLU A 64 -5.34 -13.51 -10.02
N HIS A 65 -6.24 -14.31 -10.64
CA HIS A 65 -6.34 -15.76 -10.43
C HIS A 65 -5.68 -16.54 -11.56
#